data_AF-A0A392UCP3-F1
#
_entry.id   AF-A0A392UCP3-F1
#
_cell.length_a   1.000
_cell.length_b   1.000
_cell.length_c   1.000
_cell.angle_alpha   90.00
_cell.angle_beta   90.00
_cell.angle_gamma   90.00
#
_symmetry.space_group_name_H-M   'P 1'
#
loop_
_entity.id
_entity.type
_entity.pdbx_description
1 polymer ?
#
loop_
_entity_poly.entity_id
_entity_poly.type
_entity_poly.pdbx_seq_one_letter_code
_entity_poly.pdbx_strand_id
1 'polypeptide(L)' 'MQNQSRHIMQLVQSHASAKEANRTVMERSRMVMHVGWQLLPGWVKLNADGARKDTRRVGCGGIIRGSKGEWIG' A
#
# COMPACT_ATOMS: atom_id res chain seq x y z
N MET A 1 -9.70 6.31 -31.63
CA MET A 1 -8.27 6.09 -31.29
C MET A 1 -7.58 7.32 -30.68
N GLN A 2 -7.91 8.58 -31.02
CA GLN A 2 -7.27 9.79 -30.45
C GLN A 2 -7.41 9.98 -28.92
N ASN A 3 -8.41 9.38 -28.27
CA ASN A 3 -8.68 9.60 -26.83
C ASN A 3 -7.74 8.79 -25.91
N GLN A 4 -7.34 7.59 -26.31
CA GLN A 4 -6.45 6.75 -25.51
C GLN A 4 -5.02 7.29 -25.47
N SER A 5 -4.52 7.85 -26.58
CA SER A 5 -3.21 8.48 -26.63
C SER A 5 -3.12 9.69 -25.69
N ARG A 6 -4.17 10.51 -25.61
CA ARG A 6 -4.24 11.64 -24.67
C ARG A 6 -4.22 11.17 -23.22
N HIS A 7 -4.98 10.12 -22.91
CA HIS A 7 -5.02 9.56 -21.56
C HIS A 7 -3.66 8.98 -21.14
N ILE A 8 -2.97 8.27 -22.04
CA ILE A 8 -1.62 7.75 -21.79
C ILE A 8 -0.64 8.90 -21.54
N MET A 9 -0.69 9.97 -22.34
CA MET A 9 0.19 11.13 -22.15
C MET A 9 -0.06 11.83 -20.81
N GLN A 10 -1.31 11.95 -20.38
CA GLN A 10 -1.66 12.47 -19.05
C GLN A 10 -1.09 11.61 -17.92
N LEU A 11 -1.19 10.28 -18.04
CA LEU A 11 -0.62 9.35 -17.06
C LEU A 11 0.91 9.43 -17.00
N VAL A 12 1.58 9.51 -18.15
CA VAL A 12 3.03 9.67 -18.23
C VAL A 12 3.46 10.98 -17.56
N GLN A 13 2.74 12.07 -17.82
CA GLN A 13 3.04 13.36 -17.23
C GLN A 13 2.81 13.38 -15.71
N SER A 14 1.69 12.81 -15.25
CA SER A 14 1.41 12.64 -13.82
C SER A 14 2.48 11.80 -13.11
N HIS A 15 2.91 10.70 -13.73
CA HIS A 15 3.98 9.86 -13.20
C HIS A 15 5.33 10.61 -13.14
N ALA A 16 5.66 11.38 -14.18
CA ALA A 16 6.88 12.21 -14.19
C ALA A 16 6.87 13.24 -13.06
N SER A 17 5.75 13.96 -12.87
CA SER A 17 5.59 14.91 -11.76
C SER A 17 5.67 14.23 -10.40
N ALA A 18 5.06 13.05 -10.22
CA ALA A 18 5.15 12.29 -8.98
C ALA A 18 6.59 11.84 -8.69
N LYS A 19 7.33 11.39 -9.70
CA LYS A 19 8.74 10.99 -9.58
C LYS A 19 9.63 12.15 -9.12
N GLU A 20 9.41 13.33 -9.66
CA GLU A 20 10.17 14.54 -9.32
C GLU A 20 9.86 15.06 -7.91
N ALA A 21 8.58 15.04 -7.52
CA ALA A 21 8.18 15.34 -6.15
C ALA A 21 8.81 14.35 -5.16
N ASN A 22 8.82 13.05 -5.51
CA ASN A 22 9.42 12.02 -4.67
C ASN A 22 10.94 12.21 -4.54
N ARG A 23 11.65 12.60 -5.62
CA ARG A 23 13.08 12.96 -5.57
C ARG A 23 13.35 14.05 -4.54
N THR A 24 12.60 15.14 -4.62
CA THR A 24 12.70 16.28 -3.69
C THR A 24 12.43 15.87 -2.23
N VAL A 25 11.47 14.98 -2.01
CA VAL A 25 11.17 14.45 -0.65
C VAL A 25 12.31 13.56 -0.15
N MET A 26 12.91 12.74 -1.01
CA MET A 26 14.00 11.82 -0.64
C MET A 26 15.34 12.53 -0.40
N GLU A 27 15.54 13.73 -0.97
CA GLU A 27 16.72 14.58 -0.70
C GLU A 27 16.71 15.23 0.69
N ARG A 28 15.56 15.19 1.40
CA ARG A 28 15.47 15.68 2.79
C ARG A 28 16.04 14.64 3.77
N SER A 29 16.67 15.11 4.85
CA SER A 29 17.07 14.25 5.96
C SER A 29 15.90 13.38 6.44
N ARG A 30 16.06 12.07 6.30
CA ARG A 30 15.03 11.08 6.64
C ARG A 30 15.24 10.57 8.05
N MET A 31 14.19 10.61 8.87
CA MET A 31 14.15 9.89 10.14
C MET A 31 13.39 8.58 9.94
N VAL A 32 13.95 7.47 10.42
CA VAL A 32 13.22 6.20 10.54
C VAL A 32 12.47 6.24 11.87
N MET A 33 11.15 6.22 11.81
CA MET A 33 10.30 6.06 12.99
C MET A 33 9.64 4.69 12.95
N HIS A 34 9.85 3.91 13.99
CA HIS A 34 9.11 2.66 14.18
C HIS A 34 7.72 3.00 14.73
N VAL A 35 6.70 2.88 13.89
CA VAL A 35 5.31 3.07 14.28
C VAL A 35 4.72 1.70 14.58
N GLY A 36 4.18 1.55 15.80
CA GLY A 36 3.49 0.35 16.24
C GLY A 36 2.20 0.72 16.96
N TRP A 37 1.18 -0.11 16.80
CA TRP A 37 -0.06 0.03 17.55
C TRP A 37 0.13 -0.54 18.96
N GLN A 38 -0.14 0.28 19.99
CA GLN A 38 -0.26 -0.21 21.36
C GLN A 38 -1.62 -0.90 21.50
N LEU A 39 -1.60 -2.22 21.68
CA LEU A 39 -2.82 -3.01 21.83
C LEU A 39 -3.34 -2.91 23.26
N LEU A 40 -4.61 -2.52 23.42
CA LEU A 40 -5.30 -2.62 24.70
C LEU A 40 -5.86 -4.05 24.88
N PRO A 41 -6.24 -4.46 26.10
CA PRO A 41 -6.95 -5.71 26.32
C PRO A 41 -8.23 -5.79 25.45
N GLY A 42 -8.52 -6.97 24.91
CA GLY A 42 -9.70 -7.22 24.07
C GLY A 42 -9.51 -6.93 22.57
N TRP A 43 -8.32 -6.51 22.14
CA TRP A 43 -8.03 -6.28 20.72
C TRP A 43 -7.60 -7.56 19.99
N VAL A 44 -7.95 -7.61 18.71
CA VAL A 44 -7.51 -8.64 17.76
C VAL A 44 -6.61 -7.99 16.69
N LYS A 45 -5.65 -8.74 16.16
CA LYS A 45 -4.81 -8.33 15.04
C LYS A 45 -5.43 -8.85 13.75
N LEU A 46 -5.91 -7.95 12.89
CA LEU A 46 -6.29 -8.28 11.53
C LEU A 46 -5.07 -8.13 10.61
N ASN A 47 -4.61 -9.23 10.03
CA ASN A 47 -3.57 -9.24 9.02
C ASN A 47 -4.22 -9.55 7.68
N ALA A 48 -4.26 -8.58 6.77
CA ALA A 48 -4.80 -8.77 5.43
C ALA A 48 -3.72 -8.53 4.37
N ASP A 49 -3.75 -9.30 3.30
CA ASP A 49 -2.89 -9.12 2.15
C ASP A 49 -3.66 -9.27 0.83
N GLY A 50 -3.20 -8.54 -0.18
CA GLY A 50 -3.74 -8.59 -1.53
C GLY A 50 -2.89 -9.47 -2.42
N ALA A 51 -3.52 -10.42 -3.11
CA ALA A 51 -2.86 -11.23 -4.13
C ALA A 51 -3.27 -10.76 -5.53
N ARG A 52 -2.31 -10.66 -6.43
CA ARG A 52 -2.58 -10.39 -7.85
C ARG A 52 -1.83 -11.38 -8.72
N LYS A 53 -2.56 -12.05 -9.60
CA LYS A 53 -2.02 -12.86 -10.68
C LYS A 53 -2.39 -12.17 -11.97
N ASP A 54 -1.40 -11.84 -12.80
CA ASP A 54 -1.60 -11.11 -14.06
C ASP A 54 -2.34 -9.75 -13.91
N THR A 55 -2.84 -9.18 -15.02
CA THR A 55 -3.55 -7.89 -15.03
C THR A 55 -5.05 -8.01 -14.78
N ARG A 56 -5.60 -9.23 -14.71
CA ARG A 56 -7.04 -9.49 -14.67
C ARG A 56 -7.49 -10.28 -13.45
N ARG A 57 -6.60 -10.91 -12.69
CA ARG A 57 -6.97 -11.69 -11.50
C ARG A 57 -6.41 -11.08 -10.23
N VAL A 58 -7.32 -10.67 -9.36
CA VAL A 58 -7.02 -10.17 -8.03
C VAL A 58 -7.77 -11.01 -7.00
N GLY A 59 -7.16 -11.16 -5.83
CA GLY A 59 -7.76 -11.78 -4.67
C GLY A 59 -7.29 -11.07 -3.41
N CYS A 60 -8.00 -11.30 -2.32
CA CYS A 60 -7.59 -10.84 -1.01
C CYS A 60 -7.72 -12.00 -0.02
N GLY A 61 -6.89 -11.96 1.02
CA GLY A 61 -6.95 -12.90 2.12
C GLY A 61 -6.55 -12.20 3.40
N GLY A 62 -6.90 -12.80 4.53
CA GLY A 62 -6.47 -12.30 5.81
C GLY A 62 -6.64 -13.33 6.91
N ILE A 63 -6.08 -12.99 8.06
CA ILE A 63 -6.18 -13.77 9.28
C ILE A 63 -6.44 -12.84 10.46
N ILE A 64 -7.37 -13.24 11.30
CA ILE A 64 -7.66 -12.64 12.58
C ILE A 64 -6.84 -13.40 13.62
N ARG A 65 -5.99 -12.68 14.33
CA ARG A 65 -5.20 -13.21 15.43
C ARG A 65 -5.67 -12.62 16.74
N GLY A 66 -5.80 -13.45 17.77
CA GLY A 66 -6.04 -12.97 19.11
C GLY A 66 -4.80 -12.32 19.73
N SER A 67 -4.95 -11.88 20.97
CA SER A 67 -3.94 -11.07 21.67
C SER A 67 -2.61 -11.81 21.89
N LYS A 68 -2.62 -13.14 21.94
CA LYS A 68 -1.43 -13.99 22.09
C LYS A 68 -0.88 -14.48 20.74
N GLY A 69 -1.47 -14.03 19.63
CA GLY A 69 -1.08 -14.42 18.27
C GLY A 69 -1.73 -15.70 17.76
N GLU A 70 -2.64 -16.29 18.53
CA GLU A 70 -3.48 -17.43 18.17
C GLU A 70 -4.39 -17.07 17.00
N TRP A 71 -4.64 -18.03 16.10
CA TRP A 71 -5.52 -17.83 14.94
C TRP A 71 -6.97 -18.06 15.40
N ILE A 72 -7.85 -17.07 15.18
CA ILE A 72 -9.24 -17.11 15.66
C ILE A 72 -10.28 -16.94 14.56
N GLY A 73 -9.84 -16.82 13.31
CA GLY A 73 -10.68 -16.67 12.12
C GLY A 73 -9.91 -16.14 10.93
#